data_AF-A0A7S0DHK0-F1
#
_entry.id   AF-A0A7S0DHK0-F1
#
_cell.length_a   1.000
_cell.length_b   1.000
_cell.length_c   1.000
_cell.angle_alpha   90.00
_cell.angle_beta   90.00
_cell.angle_gamma   90.00
#
_symmetry.space_group_name_H-M   'P 1'
#
loop_
_entity.id
_entity.type
_entity.pdbx_description
1 polymer ?
#
loop_
_entity_poly.entity_id
_entity_poly.type
_entity_poly.pdbx_seq_one_letter_code
_entity_poly.pdbx_strand_id
1 'polypeptide(L)'
;RKVVVFVSTCDSVEFHYELFRHASWPLDLSKTIDGERQAFLTGPLFKLHGNIDQKDRTKTFFRFCNSSSGILFCTDVAARGLDLPAVDYIIQYDPPDDTSTYIHRVGRTARMGQRGKAVLFLQRGEIEYLNLLKAKGVSLSEISVVSVLAELNPDNVEEKDEEGGEEIPPGLQLQQQFETLVAGDIELHELARLTFLSTIRAYGAFPKAMKSIFHPRKLHLGMVAKSFGLKEPPKRLASGSTGKKKKGRGG
;
A
#
# COMPACT_ATOMS: atom_id res chain seq x y z
N ARG A 1 -12.60 2.17 13.48
CA ARG A 1 -12.97 1.99 12.06
C ARG A 1 -12.34 0.71 11.53
N LYS A 2 -13.04 -0.03 10.68
CA LYS A 2 -12.51 -1.19 9.93
C LYS A 2 -12.18 -0.78 8.51
N VAL A 3 -10.97 -1.07 8.08
CA VAL A 3 -10.46 -0.74 6.76
C VAL A 3 -9.92 -2.00 6.10
N VAL A 4 -10.23 -2.21 4.82
CA VAL A 4 -9.61 -3.25 4.00
C VAL A 4 -8.82 -2.58 2.89
N VAL A 5 -7.55 -2.94 2.76
CA VAL A 5 -6.63 -2.43 1.76
C VAL A 5 -6.28 -3.55 0.80
N PHE A 6 -6.74 -3.42 -0.44
CA PHE A 6 -6.43 -4.34 -1.53
C PHE A 6 -5.15 -3.91 -2.24
N VAL A 7 -4.20 -4.84 -2.33
CA VAL A 7 -2.96 -4.72 -3.09
C VAL A 7 -2.81 -5.91 -4.05
N SER A 8 -2.00 -5.77 -5.09
CA SER A 8 -1.91 -6.76 -6.17
C SER A 8 -1.14 -8.03 -5.83
N THR A 9 -0.22 -8.02 -4.87
CA THR A 9 0.71 -9.15 -4.63
C THR A 9 0.83 -9.55 -3.17
N CYS A 10 1.19 -10.82 -2.94
CA CYS A 10 1.51 -11.34 -1.60
C CYS A 10 2.66 -10.56 -0.96
N ASP A 11 3.72 -10.27 -1.73
CA ASP A 11 4.88 -9.52 -1.22
C ASP A 11 4.46 -8.10 -0.82
N SER A 12 3.57 -7.46 -1.58
CA SER A 12 3.02 -6.14 -1.24
C SER A 12 2.21 -6.17 0.05
N VAL A 13 1.44 -7.23 0.32
CA VAL A 13 0.74 -7.39 1.61
C VAL A 13 1.75 -7.46 2.76
N GLU A 14 2.80 -8.26 2.61
CA GLU A 14 3.85 -8.41 3.62
C GLU A 14 4.60 -7.10 3.87
N PHE A 15 5.05 -6.43 2.79
CA PHE A 15 5.75 -5.16 2.89
C PHE A 15 4.93 -4.07 3.58
N HIS A 16 3.69 -3.83 3.15
CA HIS A 16 2.87 -2.77 3.77
C HIS A 16 2.52 -3.11 5.22
N TYR A 17 2.26 -4.39 5.54
CA TYR A 17 2.02 -4.81 6.91
C TYR A 17 3.23 -4.54 7.81
N GLU A 18 4.44 -4.95 7.41
CA GLU A 18 5.66 -4.71 8.20
C GLU A 18 6.04 -3.23 8.25
N LEU A 19 5.93 -2.52 7.12
CA LEU A 19 6.18 -1.08 7.04
C LEU A 19 5.34 -0.33 8.08
N PHE A 20 4.03 -0.54 8.11
CA PHE A 20 3.15 0.16 9.05
C PHE A 20 3.21 -0.38 10.47
N ARG A 21 3.69 -1.61 10.68
CA ARG A 21 3.96 -2.16 12.01
C ARG A 21 5.19 -1.50 12.66
N HIS A 22 6.18 -1.11 11.86
CA HIS A 22 7.40 -0.45 12.32
C HIS A 22 7.38 1.07 12.19
N ALA A 23 6.50 1.60 11.33
CA ALA A 23 6.35 3.02 11.13
C ALA A 23 5.89 3.69 12.43
N SER A 24 6.69 4.65 12.89
CA SER A 24 6.42 5.46 14.05
C SER A 24 6.72 6.92 13.74
N TRP A 25 6.00 7.83 14.38
CA TRP A 25 5.95 9.25 14.09
C TRP A 25 6.01 10.12 15.38
N PRO A 26 6.60 11.32 15.35
CA PRO A 26 7.50 11.87 14.31
C PRO A 26 8.89 11.22 14.35
N LEU A 27 9.62 11.35 13.25
CA LEU A 27 11.03 10.93 13.19
C LEU A 27 11.91 11.81 14.09
N ASP A 28 11.66 13.11 14.03
CA ASP A 28 12.35 14.13 14.79
C ASP A 28 11.70 14.29 16.17
N LEU A 29 12.39 13.79 17.19
CA LEU A 29 11.94 13.89 18.58
C LEU A 29 12.06 15.30 19.16
N SER A 30 12.84 16.18 18.53
CA SER A 30 12.89 17.59 18.96
C SER A 30 11.55 18.31 18.76
N LYS A 31 10.69 17.73 17.92
CA LYS A 31 9.33 18.21 17.63
C LYS A 31 8.25 17.61 18.53
N THR A 32 8.59 16.70 19.46
CA THR A 32 7.59 16.13 20.38
C THR A 32 7.67 16.78 21.75
N ILE A 33 6.50 17.08 22.33
CA ILE A 33 6.39 17.64 23.68
C ILE A 33 6.95 16.66 24.73
N ASP A 34 6.73 15.35 24.53
CA ASP A 34 7.07 14.30 25.49
C ASP A 34 8.32 13.47 25.11
N GLY A 35 8.96 13.75 23.98
CA GLY A 35 10.13 12.99 23.52
C GLY A 35 9.84 11.58 22.99
N GLU A 36 8.56 11.20 22.84
CA GLU A 36 8.16 9.83 22.45
C GLU A 36 7.65 9.74 21.00
N ARG A 37 7.95 8.61 20.34
CA ARG A 37 7.34 8.27 19.05
C ARG A 37 6.05 7.50 19.25
N GLN A 38 5.05 7.77 18.43
CA GLN A 38 3.79 7.04 18.40
C GLN A 38 3.71 6.17 17.14
N ALA A 39 2.91 5.11 17.17
CA ALA A 39 2.68 4.30 15.98
C ALA A 39 2.02 5.14 14.88
N PHE A 40 2.48 5.00 13.63
CA PHE A 40 1.93 5.76 12.51
C PHE A 40 0.45 5.43 12.26
N LEU A 41 0.06 4.16 12.40
CA LEU A 41 -1.33 3.72 12.35
C LEU A 41 -1.80 3.30 13.73
N THR A 42 -2.99 3.77 14.10
CA THR A 42 -3.66 3.37 15.35
C THR A 42 -4.49 2.11 15.15
N GLY A 43 -4.40 1.17 16.09
CA GLY A 43 -5.23 -0.04 16.12
C GLY A 43 -4.55 -1.27 15.50
N PRO A 44 -5.22 -2.43 15.52
CA PRO A 44 -4.61 -3.69 15.09
C PRO A 44 -4.48 -3.76 13.56
N LEU A 45 -3.30 -4.21 13.12
CA LEU A 45 -3.01 -4.53 11.72
C LEU A 45 -3.20 -6.03 11.48
N PHE A 46 -3.70 -6.37 10.30
CA PHE A 46 -3.93 -7.73 9.86
C PHE A 46 -3.42 -7.90 8.42
N LYS A 47 -2.96 -9.11 8.08
CA LYS A 47 -2.54 -9.47 6.73
C LYS A 47 -3.19 -10.75 6.26
N LEU A 48 -3.54 -10.81 4.98
CA LEU A 48 -4.17 -11.97 4.37
C LEU A 48 -3.77 -12.11 2.90
N HIS A 49 -2.95 -13.09 2.57
CA HIS A 49 -2.57 -13.40 1.19
C HIS A 49 -2.41 -14.92 0.98
N GLY A 50 -2.18 -15.33 -0.27
CA GLY A 50 -2.18 -16.75 -0.67
C GLY A 50 -1.00 -17.59 -0.15
N ASN A 51 0.05 -16.95 0.37
CA ASN A 51 1.22 -17.68 0.92
C ASN A 51 1.08 -17.94 2.43
N ILE A 52 0.00 -17.45 3.07
CA ILE A 52 -0.30 -17.77 4.47
C ILE A 52 -1.06 -19.08 4.52
N ASP A 53 -0.68 -19.97 5.43
CA ASP A 53 -1.35 -21.25 5.64
C ASP A 53 -2.85 -21.07 5.92
N GLN A 54 -3.67 -21.98 5.41
CA GLN A 54 -5.13 -21.88 5.50
C GLN A 54 -5.65 -21.75 6.94
N LYS A 55 -4.98 -22.42 7.90
CA LYS A 55 -5.30 -22.32 9.33
C LYS A 55 -5.09 -20.90 9.86
N ASP A 56 -3.97 -20.27 9.52
CA ASP A 56 -3.63 -18.93 9.97
C ASP A 56 -4.41 -17.85 9.22
N ARG A 57 -4.73 -18.06 7.94
CA ARG A 57 -5.69 -17.24 7.17
C ARG A 57 -7.03 -17.17 7.88
N THR A 58 -7.56 -18.33 8.26
CA THR A 58 -8.87 -18.45 8.92
C THR A 58 -8.84 -17.78 10.29
N LYS A 59 -7.79 -18.01 11.09
CA LYS A 59 -7.60 -17.38 12.40
C LYS A 59 -7.51 -15.85 12.29
N THR A 60 -6.71 -15.34 11.36
CA THR A 60 -6.52 -13.89 11.15
C THR A 60 -7.80 -13.23 10.68
N PHE A 61 -8.51 -13.87 9.76
CA PHE A 61 -9.81 -13.41 9.29
C PHE A 61 -10.82 -13.28 10.43
N PHE A 62 -10.98 -14.32 11.27
CA PHE A 62 -11.87 -14.24 12.42
C PHE A 62 -11.47 -13.16 13.43
N ARG A 63 -10.16 -12.97 13.66
CA ARG A 63 -9.67 -11.87 14.52
C ARG A 63 -10.05 -10.49 13.96
N PHE A 64 -9.91 -10.28 12.65
CA PHE A 64 -10.34 -9.04 12.02
C PHE A 64 -11.86 -8.85 12.10
N CYS A 65 -12.64 -9.91 11.84
CA CYS A 65 -14.10 -9.87 11.94
C CYS A 65 -14.57 -9.51 13.36
N ASN A 66 -13.94 -10.08 14.38
CA ASN A 66 -14.30 -9.85 15.79
C ASN A 66 -13.72 -8.58 16.39
N SER A 67 -12.75 -7.94 15.73
CA SER A 67 -12.21 -6.65 16.20
C SER A 67 -13.26 -5.54 16.05
N SER A 68 -13.22 -4.51 16.88
CA SER A 68 -14.05 -3.30 16.71
C SER A 68 -13.45 -2.33 15.68
N SER A 69 -12.14 -2.43 15.45
CA SER A 69 -11.38 -1.59 14.52
C SER A 69 -10.15 -2.32 13.98
N GLY A 70 -9.55 -1.80 12.93
CA GLY A 70 -8.30 -2.33 12.41
C GLY A 70 -8.20 -2.25 10.90
N ILE A 71 -7.02 -2.59 10.40
CA ILE A 71 -6.66 -2.47 8.98
C ILE A 71 -6.23 -3.84 8.49
N LEU A 72 -6.90 -4.35 7.47
CA LEU A 72 -6.59 -5.61 6.81
C LEU A 72 -5.95 -5.35 5.44
N PHE A 73 -4.68 -5.73 5.29
CA PHE A 73 -4.02 -5.78 3.98
C PHE A 73 -4.29 -7.13 3.33
N CYS A 74 -4.78 -7.14 2.09
CA CYS A 74 -5.04 -8.39 1.40
C CYS A 74 -4.95 -8.34 -0.13
N THR A 75 -4.83 -9.52 -0.74
CA THR A 75 -5.00 -9.70 -2.18
C THR A 75 -6.40 -10.24 -2.50
N ASP A 76 -6.85 -10.08 -3.76
CA ASP A 76 -8.15 -10.61 -4.18
C ASP A 76 -8.28 -12.12 -3.98
N VAL A 77 -7.22 -12.87 -4.32
CA VAL A 77 -7.19 -14.33 -4.17
C VAL A 77 -7.45 -14.73 -2.72
N ALA A 78 -6.91 -13.97 -1.79
CA ALA A 78 -7.02 -14.30 -0.39
C ALA A 78 -8.36 -13.89 0.23
N ALA A 79 -9.02 -12.87 -0.32
CA ALA A 79 -10.35 -12.43 0.06
C ALA A 79 -11.48 -13.23 -0.63
N ARG A 80 -11.22 -13.87 -1.78
CA ARG A 80 -12.21 -14.71 -2.47
C ARG A 80 -12.63 -15.89 -1.58
N GLY A 81 -13.95 -16.10 -1.47
CA GLY A 81 -14.52 -17.16 -0.63
C GLY A 81 -14.61 -16.81 0.86
N LEU A 82 -14.14 -15.64 1.28
CA LEU A 82 -14.34 -15.13 2.63
C LEU A 82 -15.41 -14.04 2.62
N ASP A 83 -16.45 -14.20 3.43
CA ASP A 83 -17.47 -13.15 3.57
C ASP A 83 -16.99 -12.08 4.55
N LEU A 84 -16.18 -11.14 4.03
CA LEU A 84 -15.74 -9.99 4.80
C LEU A 84 -16.96 -9.26 5.39
N PRO A 85 -16.90 -8.86 6.68
CA PRO A 85 -17.99 -8.13 7.32
C PRO A 85 -18.17 -6.78 6.63
N ALA A 86 -19.28 -6.09 6.92
CA ALA A 86 -19.42 -4.70 6.54
C ALA A 86 -18.26 -3.89 7.15
N VAL A 87 -17.45 -3.26 6.31
CA VAL A 87 -16.33 -2.41 6.71
C VAL A 87 -16.60 -0.96 6.37
N ASP A 88 -15.94 -0.03 7.08
CA ASP A 88 -16.14 1.40 6.91
C ASP A 88 -15.48 1.92 5.62
N TYR A 89 -14.30 1.38 5.30
CA TYR A 89 -13.48 1.81 4.17
C TYR A 89 -12.93 0.64 3.37
N ILE A 90 -13.02 0.76 2.05
CA ILE A 90 -12.30 -0.06 1.07
C ILE A 90 -11.26 0.82 0.40
N ILE A 91 -9.99 0.47 0.56
CA ILE A 91 -8.88 1.10 -0.13
C ILE A 91 -8.40 0.14 -1.21
N GLN A 92 -8.39 0.59 -2.45
CA GLN A 92 -7.83 -0.13 -3.57
C GLN A 92 -6.53 0.57 -3.93
N TYR A 93 -5.43 0.10 -3.33
CA TYR A 93 -4.10 0.66 -3.55
C TYR A 93 -3.66 0.40 -5.00
N ASP A 94 -3.93 -0.81 -5.48
CA ASP A 94 -3.76 -1.17 -6.88
C ASP A 94 -5.14 -1.39 -7.55
N PRO A 95 -5.34 -0.88 -8.79
CA PRO A 95 -6.54 -1.18 -9.55
C PRO A 95 -6.64 -2.69 -9.84
N PRO A 96 -7.84 -3.29 -9.77
CA PRO A 96 -8.01 -4.69 -10.09
C PRO A 96 -7.83 -4.95 -11.60
N ASP A 97 -7.59 -6.21 -11.93
CA ASP A 97 -7.40 -6.70 -13.30
C ASP A 97 -8.66 -6.65 -14.16
N ASP A 98 -9.83 -6.48 -13.54
CA ASP A 98 -11.10 -6.28 -14.21
C ASP A 98 -12.09 -5.41 -13.40
N THR A 99 -13.10 -4.85 -14.07
CA THR A 99 -14.10 -3.95 -13.43
C THR A 99 -15.09 -4.68 -12.52
N SER A 100 -15.34 -5.98 -12.74
CA SER A 100 -16.21 -6.79 -11.88
C SER A 100 -15.56 -6.98 -10.51
N THR A 101 -14.25 -7.25 -10.50
CA THR A 101 -13.46 -7.32 -9.26
C THR A 101 -13.51 -5.99 -8.50
N TYR A 102 -13.43 -4.84 -9.17
CA TYR A 102 -13.65 -3.53 -8.53
C TYR A 102 -15.02 -3.46 -7.82
N ILE A 103 -16.11 -3.82 -8.53
CA ILE A 103 -17.47 -3.78 -7.99
C ILE A 103 -17.60 -4.73 -6.78
N HIS A 104 -17.00 -5.92 -6.86
CA HIS A 104 -17.01 -6.88 -5.75
C HIS A 104 -16.24 -6.40 -4.51
N ARG A 105 -15.15 -5.65 -4.69
CA ARG A 105 -14.38 -5.04 -3.60
C ARG A 105 -15.19 -3.97 -2.90
N VAL A 106 -15.75 -3.01 -3.64
CA VAL A 106 -16.54 -1.91 -3.05
C VAL A 106 -17.86 -2.41 -2.47
N GLY A 107 -18.43 -3.49 -2.99
CA GLY A 107 -19.60 -4.17 -2.43
C GLY A 107 -19.40 -4.80 -1.04
N ARG A 108 -18.19 -4.71 -0.46
CA ARG A 108 -17.89 -5.12 0.94
C ARG A 108 -18.12 -4.00 1.95
N THR A 109 -18.23 -2.76 1.50
CA THR A 109 -18.68 -1.64 2.32
C THR A 109 -20.13 -1.27 2.00
N ALA A 110 -20.70 -0.30 2.73
CA ALA A 110 -22.06 0.20 2.54
C ALA A 110 -23.15 -0.90 2.50
N ARG A 111 -22.96 -1.97 3.27
CA ARG A 111 -23.91 -3.10 3.36
C ARG A 111 -25.03 -2.79 4.35
N MET A 112 -26.21 -3.37 4.11
CA MET A 112 -27.35 -3.33 5.03
C MET A 112 -27.77 -1.92 5.48
N GLY A 113 -27.76 -0.96 4.55
CA GLY A 113 -28.16 0.42 4.82
C GLY A 113 -27.12 1.27 5.57
N GLN A 114 -25.95 0.70 5.90
CA GLN A 114 -24.85 1.47 6.48
C GLN A 114 -24.12 2.31 5.43
N ARG A 115 -23.48 3.40 5.87
CA ARG A 115 -22.61 4.19 5.01
C ARG A 115 -21.24 3.54 4.90
N GLY A 116 -20.62 3.70 3.73
CA GLY A 116 -19.32 3.14 3.42
C GLY A 116 -18.58 4.02 2.44
N LYS A 117 -17.25 3.99 2.47
CA LYS A 117 -16.42 4.72 1.51
C LYS A 117 -15.48 3.76 0.78
N ALA A 118 -15.27 4.03 -0.51
CA ALA A 118 -14.28 3.32 -1.31
C ALA A 118 -13.35 4.34 -1.97
N VAL A 119 -12.04 4.10 -1.85
CA VAL A 119 -10.99 4.92 -2.44
C VAL A 119 -10.21 4.04 -3.40
N LEU A 120 -9.96 4.55 -4.61
CA LEU A 120 -9.14 3.90 -5.62
C LEU A 120 -7.96 4.82 -5.92
N PHE A 121 -6.75 4.30 -5.75
CA PHE A 121 -5.55 4.97 -6.22
C PHE A 121 -5.34 4.65 -7.70
N LEU A 122 -5.03 5.67 -8.49
CA LEU A 122 -4.66 5.55 -9.89
C LEU A 122 -3.42 6.40 -10.16
N GLN A 123 -2.47 5.85 -10.90
CA GLN A 123 -1.40 6.63 -11.48
C GLN A 123 -1.93 7.46 -12.67
N ARG A 124 -1.19 8.52 -13.05
CA ARG A 124 -1.57 9.37 -14.20
C ARG A 124 -1.80 8.58 -15.49
N GLY A 125 -1.02 7.52 -15.72
CA GLY A 125 -1.16 6.63 -16.88
C GLY A 125 -2.36 5.69 -16.84
N GLU A 126 -3.07 5.61 -15.72
CA GLU A 126 -4.16 4.66 -15.46
C GLU A 126 -5.54 5.32 -15.48
N ILE A 127 -5.62 6.65 -15.67
CA ILE A 127 -6.86 7.43 -15.63
C ILE A 127 -7.93 6.92 -16.61
N GLU A 128 -7.53 6.35 -17.75
CA GLU A 128 -8.44 5.72 -18.71
C GLU A 128 -9.26 4.55 -18.10
N TYR A 129 -8.82 3.97 -16.98
CA TYR A 129 -9.58 2.96 -16.24
C TYR A 129 -10.93 3.49 -15.75
N LEU A 130 -11.03 4.79 -15.47
CA LEU A 130 -12.28 5.45 -15.08
C LEU A 130 -13.35 5.33 -16.16
N ASN A 131 -12.97 5.31 -17.45
CA ASN A 131 -13.91 5.15 -18.56
C ASN A 131 -14.53 3.74 -18.56
N LEU A 132 -13.74 2.72 -18.21
CA LEU A 132 -14.23 1.34 -18.08
C LEU A 132 -15.21 1.20 -16.91
N LEU A 133 -14.91 1.86 -15.78
CA LEU A 133 -15.80 1.90 -14.62
C LEU A 133 -17.10 2.66 -14.95
N LYS A 134 -17.02 3.79 -15.66
CA LYS A 134 -18.18 4.56 -16.11
C LYS A 134 -19.09 3.76 -17.04
N ALA A 135 -18.51 2.97 -17.94
CA ALA A 135 -19.27 2.05 -18.80
C ALA A 135 -20.00 0.94 -18.03
N LYS A 136 -19.59 0.67 -16.78
CA LYS A 136 -20.29 -0.23 -15.84
C LYS A 136 -21.23 0.50 -14.88
N GLY A 137 -21.49 1.79 -15.11
CA GLY A 137 -22.37 2.61 -14.28
C GLY A 137 -21.74 3.11 -12.98
N VAL A 138 -20.41 2.97 -12.83
CA VAL A 138 -19.70 3.47 -11.64
C VAL A 138 -19.17 4.87 -11.93
N SER A 139 -19.58 5.84 -11.12
CA SER A 139 -19.04 7.21 -11.15
C SER A 139 -18.16 7.45 -9.93
N LEU A 140 -16.96 8.01 -10.17
CA LEU A 140 -16.00 8.33 -9.13
C LEU A 140 -15.83 9.85 -9.04
N SER A 141 -15.56 10.35 -7.82
CA SER A 141 -15.13 11.73 -7.60
C SER A 141 -13.63 11.74 -7.29
N GLU A 142 -12.91 12.67 -7.89
CA GLU A 142 -11.49 12.84 -7.63
C GLU A 142 -11.28 13.46 -6.25
N ILE A 143 -10.30 12.94 -5.52
CA ILE A 143 -9.83 13.50 -4.26
C ILE A 143 -8.47 14.13 -4.53
N SER A 144 -8.33 15.41 -4.23
CA SER A 144 -7.05 16.12 -4.39
C SER A 144 -5.99 15.51 -3.47
N VAL A 145 -4.91 15.02 -4.08
CA VAL A 145 -3.75 14.51 -3.33
C VAL A 145 -3.15 15.60 -2.44
N VAL A 146 -3.14 16.86 -2.89
CA VAL A 146 -2.64 17.98 -2.08
C VAL A 146 -3.48 18.15 -0.82
N SER A 147 -4.80 18.03 -0.92
CA SER A 147 -5.69 18.13 0.24
C SER A 147 -5.50 16.97 1.20
N VAL A 148 -5.34 15.74 0.69
CA VAL A 148 -5.05 14.56 1.52
C VAL A 148 -3.71 14.72 2.23
N LEU A 149 -2.68 15.19 1.53
CA LEU A 149 -1.36 15.41 2.11
C LEU A 149 -1.34 16.59 3.10
N ALA A 150 -2.19 17.60 2.93
CA ALA A 150 -2.33 18.69 3.90
C ALA A 150 -3.04 18.25 5.18
N GLU A 151 -3.99 17.31 5.08
CA GLU A 151 -4.62 16.66 6.25
C GLU A 151 -3.66 15.73 6.98
N LEU A 152 -2.63 15.21 6.30
CA LEU A 152 -1.46 14.68 6.96
C LEU A 152 -0.68 15.88 7.52
N ASN A 153 -1.15 16.44 8.64
CA ASN A 153 -0.34 17.27 9.50
C ASN A 153 0.21 16.38 10.60
N PRO A 154 1.36 15.76 10.37
CA PRO A 154 1.84 14.75 11.29
C PRO A 154 2.44 15.44 12.54
N ASP A 155 2.76 16.73 12.50
CA ASP A 155 3.32 17.46 13.64
C ASP A 155 2.27 17.95 14.66
N ASN A 156 0.98 18.11 14.32
CA ASN A 156 -0.05 18.65 15.24
C ASN A 156 0.38 19.96 15.96
N VAL A 157 1.40 20.65 15.46
CA VAL A 157 1.83 21.95 15.98
C VAL A 157 1.06 22.99 15.17
N GLU A 158 0.13 23.67 15.82
CA GLU A 158 -0.27 25.02 15.38
C GLU A 158 1.01 25.86 15.43
N GLU A 159 1.60 26.12 14.26
CA GLU A 159 2.90 26.75 14.09
C GLU A 159 3.06 28.04 14.91
N LYS A 160 4.27 28.24 15.45
CA LYS A 160 4.88 29.57 15.57
C LYS A 160 6.38 29.46 15.40
N ASP A 161 6.86 29.38 14.16
CA ASP A 161 8.27 29.71 13.87
C ASP A 161 8.33 30.95 12.97
N GLU A 162 8.82 32.05 13.55
CA GLU A 162 8.97 33.37 12.95
C GLU A 162 10.24 33.50 12.06
N GLU A 163 10.87 32.41 11.62
CA GLU A 163 12.15 32.51 10.90
C GLU A 163 12.16 31.72 9.59
N GLY A 164 11.72 32.37 8.50
CA GLY A 164 12.33 32.40 7.16
C GLY A 164 12.80 31.13 6.43
N GLY A 165 12.61 29.93 6.96
CA GLY A 165 12.96 28.67 6.33
C GLY A 165 11.84 28.17 5.40
N GLU A 166 12.20 27.60 4.25
CA GLU A 166 11.22 26.89 3.42
C GLU A 166 10.73 25.64 4.16
N GLU A 167 9.46 25.64 4.58
CA GLU A 167 8.83 24.50 5.22
C GLU A 167 8.81 23.29 4.27
N ILE A 168 9.32 22.15 4.72
CA ILE A 168 9.33 20.92 3.91
C ILE A 168 7.88 20.41 3.79
N PRO A 169 7.32 20.23 2.57
CA PRO A 169 5.94 19.77 2.43
C PRO A 169 5.70 18.43 3.14
N PRO A 170 4.54 18.21 3.80
CA PRO A 170 4.28 17.00 4.59
C PRO A 170 4.47 15.69 3.82
N GLY A 171 4.09 15.65 2.55
CA GLY A 171 4.30 14.48 1.69
C GLY A 171 5.78 14.15 1.46
N LEU A 172 6.67 15.15 1.42
CA LEU A 172 8.11 14.92 1.29
C LEU A 172 8.71 14.42 2.60
N GLN A 173 8.24 14.95 3.74
CA GLN A 173 8.63 14.45 5.07
C GLN A 173 8.27 12.97 5.23
N LEU A 174 7.04 12.60 4.88
CA LEU A 174 6.57 11.21 4.91
C LEU A 174 7.39 10.30 4.00
N GLN A 175 7.72 10.77 2.79
CA GLN A 175 8.55 10.02 1.86
C GLN A 175 9.95 9.76 2.43
N GLN A 176 10.62 10.80 2.96
CA GLN A 176 11.94 10.66 3.58
C GLN A 176 11.91 9.69 4.77
N GLN A 177 10.80 9.68 5.51
CA GLN A 177 10.63 8.79 6.64
C GLN A 177 10.57 7.32 6.25
N PHE A 178 9.69 6.97 5.32
CA PHE A 178 9.60 5.59 4.86
C PHE A 178 10.89 5.15 4.18
N GLU A 179 11.53 6.02 3.41
CA GLU A 179 12.85 5.73 2.83
C GLU A 179 13.93 5.46 3.90
N THR A 180 13.91 6.19 5.02
CA THR A 180 14.87 6.02 6.11
C THR A 180 14.59 4.72 6.88
N LEU A 181 13.32 4.43 7.15
CA LEU A 181 12.89 3.20 7.79
C LEU A 181 13.27 1.97 6.96
N VAL A 182 12.94 1.99 5.66
CA VAL A 182 13.26 0.90 4.72
C VAL A 182 14.76 0.74 4.55
N ALA A 183 15.55 1.81 4.51
CA ALA A 183 17.01 1.70 4.43
C ALA A 183 17.67 1.21 5.73
N GLY A 184 17.02 1.42 6.88
CA GLY A 184 17.53 1.06 8.20
C GLY A 184 17.25 -0.38 8.63
N ASP A 185 16.32 -1.07 7.96
CA ASP A 185 15.90 -2.44 8.29
C ASP A 185 16.15 -3.39 7.10
N ILE A 186 17.03 -4.37 7.29
CA ILE A 186 17.45 -5.31 6.25
C ILE A 186 16.28 -6.19 5.76
N GLU A 187 15.42 -6.62 6.67
CA GLU A 187 14.29 -7.48 6.32
C GLU A 187 13.22 -6.68 5.57
N LEU A 188 12.92 -5.47 6.05
CA LEU A 188 11.98 -4.56 5.39
C LEU A 188 12.49 -4.11 4.02
N HIS A 189 13.79 -3.85 3.88
CA HIS A 189 14.42 -3.54 2.59
C HIS A 189 14.27 -4.69 1.58
N GLU A 190 14.52 -5.93 2.01
CA GLU A 190 14.34 -7.08 1.14
C GLU A 190 12.86 -7.29 0.76
N LEU A 191 11.93 -7.10 1.69
CA LEU A 191 10.50 -7.09 1.40
C LEU A 191 10.12 -6.00 0.38
N ALA A 192 10.67 -4.79 0.51
CA ALA A 192 10.47 -3.71 -0.45
C ALA A 192 10.98 -4.10 -1.84
N ARG A 193 12.16 -4.71 -1.92
CA ARG A 193 12.76 -5.20 -3.18
C ARG A 193 11.93 -6.30 -3.82
N LEU A 194 11.47 -7.29 -3.04
CA LEU A 194 10.61 -8.37 -3.53
C LEU A 194 9.26 -7.83 -4.03
N THR A 195 8.69 -6.88 -3.29
CA THR A 195 7.45 -6.17 -3.65
C THR A 195 7.61 -5.41 -4.96
N PHE A 196 8.68 -4.64 -5.13
CA PHE A 196 8.99 -3.97 -6.38
C PHE A 196 8.99 -4.94 -7.58
N LEU A 197 9.66 -6.10 -7.44
CA LEU A 197 9.72 -7.10 -8.51
C LEU A 197 8.39 -7.80 -8.76
N SER A 198 7.59 -8.07 -7.72
CA SER A 198 6.28 -8.69 -7.89
C SER A 198 5.25 -7.73 -8.46
N THR A 199 5.28 -6.45 -8.11
CA THR A 199 4.41 -5.41 -8.69
C THR A 199 4.64 -5.26 -10.19
N ILE A 200 5.89 -5.24 -10.65
CA ILE A 200 6.19 -5.20 -12.10
C ILE A 200 5.64 -6.45 -12.80
N ARG A 201 5.81 -7.63 -12.20
CA ARG A 201 5.27 -8.89 -12.73
C ARG A 201 3.75 -8.89 -12.78
N ALA A 202 3.09 -8.40 -11.73
CA ALA A 202 1.63 -8.28 -11.65
C ALA A 202 1.09 -7.32 -12.72
N TYR A 203 1.74 -6.18 -12.92
CA TYR A 203 1.40 -5.26 -14.01
C TYR A 203 1.59 -5.90 -15.40
N GLY A 204 2.63 -6.73 -15.53
CA GLY A 204 2.88 -7.61 -16.67
C GLY A 204 1.78 -8.62 -16.92
N ALA A 205 1.06 -9.05 -15.90
CA ALA A 205 0.03 -10.08 -15.97
C ALA A 205 -1.38 -9.56 -16.32
N PHE A 206 -1.61 -8.23 -16.37
CA PHE A 206 -2.93 -7.69 -16.74
C PHE A 206 -3.45 -8.29 -18.07
N PRO A 207 -4.75 -8.58 -18.19
CA PRO A 207 -5.34 -9.16 -19.40
C PRO A 207 -5.12 -8.30 -20.65
N LYS A 208 -5.15 -8.92 -21.84
CA LYS A 208 -4.99 -8.23 -23.13
C LYS A 208 -5.93 -7.02 -23.29
N ALA A 209 -7.18 -7.16 -22.85
CA ALA A 209 -8.18 -6.10 -22.89
C ALA A 209 -7.80 -4.86 -22.06
N MET A 210 -6.93 -5.03 -21.07
CA MET A 210 -6.49 -4.00 -20.14
C MET A 210 -5.12 -3.41 -20.51
N LYS A 211 -4.40 -4.01 -21.48
CA LYS A 211 -3.05 -3.60 -21.86
C LYS A 211 -2.96 -2.24 -22.53
N SER A 212 -4.06 -1.69 -23.05
CA SER A 212 -4.09 -0.30 -23.50
C SER A 212 -3.81 0.66 -22.34
N ILE A 213 -4.23 0.32 -21.12
CA ILE A 213 -4.08 1.13 -19.91
C ILE A 213 -2.88 0.62 -19.10
N PHE A 214 -2.91 -0.66 -18.72
CA PHE A 214 -1.96 -1.31 -17.82
C PHE A 214 -0.86 -2.07 -18.59
N HIS A 215 -0.01 -1.32 -19.28
CA HIS A 215 1.16 -1.87 -19.97
C HIS A 215 2.45 -1.66 -19.15
N PRO A 216 3.30 -2.68 -18.92
CA PRO A 216 4.53 -2.52 -18.14
C PRO A 216 5.47 -1.43 -18.64
N ARG A 217 5.52 -1.19 -19.96
CA ARG A 217 6.32 -0.10 -20.55
C ARG A 217 5.81 1.31 -20.19
N LYS A 218 4.56 1.44 -19.73
CA LYS A 218 4.00 2.71 -19.24
C LYS A 218 4.32 2.97 -17.77
N LEU A 219 4.84 1.97 -17.04
CA LEU A 219 5.27 2.16 -15.65
C LEU A 219 6.61 2.89 -15.57
N HIS A 220 6.64 3.95 -14.78
CA HIS A 220 7.90 4.59 -14.41
C HIS A 220 8.58 3.81 -13.29
N LEU A 221 9.47 2.88 -13.63
CA LEU A 221 10.11 1.97 -12.68
C LEU A 221 10.80 2.68 -11.50
N GLY A 222 11.38 3.87 -11.72
CA GLY A 222 11.98 4.65 -10.63
C GLY A 222 10.95 5.16 -9.62
N MET A 223 9.72 5.48 -10.06
CA MET A 223 8.65 5.93 -9.16
C MET A 223 8.09 4.75 -8.39
N VAL A 224 7.96 3.58 -9.04
CA VAL A 224 7.54 2.34 -8.38
C VAL A 224 8.57 1.88 -7.33
N ALA A 225 9.88 2.02 -7.60
CA ALA A 225 10.89 1.76 -6.58
C ALA A 225 10.75 2.74 -5.40
N LYS A 226 10.62 4.03 -5.70
CA LYS A 226 10.48 5.09 -4.70
C LYS A 226 9.22 4.95 -3.84
N SER A 227 8.11 4.44 -4.39
CA SER A 227 6.88 4.18 -3.61
C SER A 227 7.04 3.09 -2.55
N PHE A 228 8.09 2.25 -2.64
CA PHE A 228 8.43 1.26 -1.61
C PHE A 228 9.63 1.70 -0.76
N GLY A 229 10.00 2.98 -0.79
CA GLY A 229 11.12 3.53 0.00
C GLY A 229 12.52 3.14 -0.50
N LEU A 230 12.62 2.54 -1.70
CA LEU A 230 13.90 2.13 -2.28
C LEU A 230 14.63 3.32 -2.92
N LYS A 231 15.90 3.51 -2.56
CA LYS A 231 16.77 4.57 -3.11
C LYS A 231 17.60 4.10 -4.30
N GLU A 232 17.71 2.79 -4.49
CA GLU A 232 18.51 2.20 -5.54
C GLU A 232 17.84 2.28 -6.92
N PRO A 233 18.63 2.42 -7.99
CA PRO A 233 18.08 2.41 -9.34
C PRO A 233 17.46 1.03 -9.67
N PRO A 234 16.36 0.99 -10.45
CA PRO A 234 15.65 -0.24 -10.84
C PRO A 234 16.53 -1.39 -11.34
N LYS A 235 17.60 -1.07 -12.08
CA LYS A 235 18.54 -2.08 -12.60
C LYS A 235 19.23 -2.88 -11.50
N ARG A 236 19.62 -2.22 -10.39
CA ARG A 236 20.29 -2.88 -9.26
C ARG A 236 19.33 -3.78 -8.48
N LEU A 237 18.07 -3.34 -8.34
CA LEU A 237 17.02 -4.09 -7.67
C LEU A 237 16.69 -5.42 -8.39
N ALA A 238 16.77 -5.42 -9.72
CA ALA A 238 16.56 -6.61 -10.56
C ALA A 238 17.73 -7.60 -10.52
N SER A 239 18.97 -7.15 -10.30
CA SER A 239 20.17 -8.00 -10.33
C SER A 239 20.45 -8.79 -9.04
N GLY A 240 19.70 -8.55 -7.96
CA GLY A 240 19.97 -9.11 -6.63
C GLY A 240 19.73 -10.62 -6.43
N SER A 241 19.18 -11.34 -7.42
CA SER A 241 18.78 -12.75 -7.23
C SER A 241 19.76 -13.82 -7.76
N THR A 242 21.00 -13.48 -8.14
CA THR A 242 21.98 -14.46 -8.64
C THR A 242 23.28 -14.47 -7.84
N GLY A 243 23.17 -14.75 -6.54
CA GLY A 243 24.28 -15.16 -5.68
C GLY A 243 24.32 -16.67 -5.46
N LYS A 244 24.32 -17.50 -6.52
CA LYS A 244 24.66 -18.92 -6.37
C LYS A 244 26.11 -19.00 -5.91
N LYS A 245 26.34 -19.48 -4.68
CA LYS A 245 27.66 -19.93 -4.18
C LYS A 245 28.36 -20.75 -5.26
N LYS A 246 29.35 -20.16 -5.93
CA LYS A 246 30.34 -20.90 -6.70
C LYS A 246 31.20 -21.65 -5.66
N LYS A 247 30.81 -22.88 -5.31
CA LYS A 247 31.73 -23.81 -4.64
C LYS A 247 32.89 -24.01 -5.60
N GLY A 248 34.04 -23.45 -5.25
CA GLY A 248 35.29 -23.70 -5.94
C GLY A 248 35.60 -25.19 -5.92
N ARG A 249 35.76 -25.77 -7.10
CA ARG A 249 36.62 -26.94 -7.30
C ARG A 249 38.03 -26.39 -7.51
N GLY A 250 38.81 -26.30 -6.43
CA GLY A 250 40.24 -26.63 -6.45
C GLY A 250 40.33 -28.04 -5.91
N GLY A 251 41.09 -28.97 -6.46
CA GLY A 251 42.47 -28.86 -6.95
C GLY A 251 43.15 -30.08 -6.36
#